data_AF-A0A1H2XPV6-F1
#
_entry.id   AF-A0A1H2XPV6-F1
#
_cell.length_a   1.000
_cell.length_b   1.000
_cell.length_c   1.000
_cell.angle_alpha   90.00
_cell.angle_beta   90.00
_cell.angle_gamma   90.00
#
_symmetry.space_group_name_H-M   'P 1'
#
loop_
_entity.id
_entity.type
_entity.pdbx_description
1 polymer ?
#
loop_
_entity_poly.entity_id
_entity_poly.type
_entity_poly.pdbx_seq_one_letter_code
_entity_poly.pdbx_strand_id
1 'polypeptide(L)'
;MELAGLVEITSVDELREIVGEPLQRVADKARPGLHELDRQWLAASPFCLIATAAADGTCDVSPKGDPAGFTLALDDRTIAIPDRPGNRRVDGFRNVLSNPHVGLIYFIPGRGDTLRINGRARLVRDAPFFDEMVVKGKRPALALVVEIDEVFHHCSKAFLRSALWKSETWEPDAVASRAQIAKFLERPEDSLAELERYYGPSYANGLY
;
A
#
# COMPACT_ATOMS: atom_id res chain seq x y z
N MET A 1 -5.82 -6.48 -28.44
CA MET A 1 -4.69 -6.30 -29.38
C MET A 1 -3.69 -7.38 -29.04
N GLU A 2 -3.51 -8.35 -29.93
CA GLU A 2 -2.57 -9.46 -29.71
C GLU A 2 -1.15 -8.90 -29.87
N LEU A 3 -0.33 -8.99 -28.81
CA LEU A 3 1.05 -8.51 -28.83
C LEU A 3 1.88 -9.49 -29.69
N ALA A 4 2.03 -9.18 -30.97
CA ALA A 4 2.71 -10.04 -31.93
C ALA A 4 4.13 -10.42 -31.47
N GLY A 5 4.45 -11.71 -31.53
CA GLY A 5 5.77 -12.25 -31.17
C GLY A 5 6.00 -12.47 -29.67
N LEU A 6 4.98 -12.31 -28.83
CA LEU A 6 5.07 -12.67 -27.41
C LEU A 6 5.09 -14.19 -27.25
N VAL A 7 6.01 -14.68 -26.43
CA VAL A 7 6.07 -16.08 -25.99
C VAL A 7 5.63 -16.10 -24.54
N GLU A 8 4.46 -16.68 -24.30
CA GLU A 8 3.82 -16.71 -22.98
C GLU A 8 4.28 -17.95 -22.19
N ILE A 9 4.68 -17.74 -20.93
CA ILE A 9 4.91 -18.82 -19.98
C ILE A 9 3.55 -19.28 -19.46
N THR A 10 3.19 -20.53 -19.72
CA THR A 10 1.83 -21.04 -19.43
C THR A 10 1.79 -22.08 -18.32
N SER A 11 2.95 -22.43 -17.76
CA SER A 11 3.07 -23.42 -16.69
C SER A 11 4.07 -23.00 -15.62
N VAL A 12 3.89 -23.56 -14.43
CA VAL A 12 4.84 -23.38 -13.32
C VAL A 12 6.17 -24.07 -13.62
N ASP A 13 6.16 -25.21 -14.29
CA ASP A 13 7.39 -25.96 -14.62
C ASP A 13 8.29 -25.16 -15.56
N GLU A 14 7.73 -24.59 -16.63
CA GLU A 14 8.44 -23.68 -17.54
C GLU A 14 9.01 -22.47 -16.79
N LEU A 15 8.24 -21.88 -15.87
CA LEU A 15 8.71 -20.79 -15.02
C LEU A 15 9.91 -21.22 -14.15
N ARG A 16 9.90 -22.46 -13.63
CA ARG A 16 10.98 -23.01 -12.80
C ARG A 16 12.22 -23.36 -13.58
N GLU A 17 12.10 -23.80 -14.83
CA GLU A 17 13.25 -24.00 -15.71
C GLU A 17 14.02 -22.67 -15.93
N ILE A 18 13.31 -21.55 -16.00
CA ILE A 18 13.90 -20.22 -16.22
C ILE A 18 14.46 -19.61 -14.92
N VAL A 19 13.66 -19.61 -13.84
CA VAL A 19 13.96 -18.86 -12.61
C VAL A 19 14.69 -19.72 -11.58
N GLY A 20 14.53 -21.04 -11.64
CA GLY A 20 15.00 -21.99 -10.65
C GLY A 20 14.13 -22.05 -9.39
N GLU A 21 14.54 -22.92 -8.46
CA GLU A 21 13.95 -23.04 -7.14
C GLU A 21 14.55 -22.03 -6.15
N PRO A 22 13.76 -21.52 -5.20
CA PRO A 22 14.29 -20.66 -4.16
C PRO A 22 15.21 -21.46 -3.23
N LEU A 23 16.23 -20.79 -2.68
CA LEU A 23 16.96 -21.33 -1.55
C LEU A 23 15.99 -21.61 -0.39
N GLN A 24 16.14 -22.73 0.31
CA GLN A 24 15.23 -23.16 1.38
C GLN A 24 14.93 -22.06 2.41
N ARG A 25 15.95 -21.36 2.92
CA ARG A 25 15.78 -20.22 3.84
C ARG A 25 14.93 -19.06 3.31
N VAL A 26 14.79 -18.93 1.99
CA VAL A 26 13.97 -17.91 1.34
C VAL A 26 12.53 -18.39 1.21
N ALA A 27 12.31 -19.68 0.97
CA ALA A 27 10.98 -20.30 1.00
C ALA A 27 10.39 -20.27 2.42
N ASP A 28 11.20 -20.58 3.42
CA ASP A 28 10.75 -20.77 4.81
C ASP A 28 10.67 -19.45 5.62
N LYS A 29 10.95 -18.30 4.99
CA LYS A 29 11.04 -17.02 5.72
C LYS A 29 9.68 -16.46 6.16
N ALA A 30 8.59 -16.91 5.52
CA ALA A 30 7.24 -16.47 5.81
C ALA A 30 6.78 -17.07 7.15
N ARG A 31 6.16 -16.24 7.98
CA ARG A 31 5.67 -16.63 9.30
C ARG A 31 4.19 -16.31 9.41
N PRO A 32 3.40 -17.07 10.16
CA PRO A 32 1.95 -16.84 10.28
C PRO A 32 1.58 -15.77 11.32
N GLY A 33 2.55 -15.03 11.85
CA GLY A 33 2.35 -14.04 12.89
C GLY A 33 3.56 -13.15 13.09
N LEU A 34 3.31 -11.98 13.67
CA LEU A 34 4.27 -10.93 13.95
C LEU A 34 5.32 -11.41 14.95
N HIS A 35 6.57 -11.14 14.62
CA HIS A 35 7.65 -11.08 15.57
C HIS A 35 7.78 -9.63 16.10
N GLU A 36 8.50 -9.45 17.21
CA GLU A 36 8.80 -8.13 17.78
C GLU A 36 9.48 -7.19 16.74
N LEU A 37 10.31 -7.73 15.87
CA LEU A 37 10.94 -6.97 14.77
C LEU A 37 9.91 -6.47 13.74
N ASP A 38 8.82 -7.21 13.51
CA ASP A 38 7.74 -6.79 12.62
C ASP A 38 6.91 -5.67 13.28
N ARG A 39 6.69 -5.74 14.60
CA ARG A 39 6.04 -4.69 15.39
C ARG A 39 6.83 -3.39 15.35
N GLN A 40 8.14 -3.45 15.56
CA GLN A 40 9.04 -2.30 15.42
C GLN A 40 8.99 -1.70 14.01
N TRP A 41 8.90 -2.55 12.99
CA TRP A 41 8.75 -2.09 11.62
C TRP A 41 7.44 -1.33 11.40
N LEU A 42 6.32 -1.89 11.86
CA LEU A 42 5.00 -1.24 11.76
C LEU A 42 5.00 0.10 12.51
N ALA A 43 5.57 0.15 13.72
CA ALA A 43 5.73 1.36 14.52
C ALA A 43 6.56 2.46 13.83
N ALA A 44 7.53 2.08 12.98
CA ALA A 44 8.39 3.01 12.25
C ALA A 44 7.87 3.36 10.84
N SER A 45 6.81 2.70 10.35
CA SER A 45 6.32 2.85 8.98
C SER A 45 5.27 3.95 8.88
N PRO A 46 5.51 5.05 8.14
CA PRO A 46 4.51 6.08 7.86
C PRO A 46 3.68 5.81 6.59
N PHE A 47 3.98 4.73 5.85
CA PHE A 47 3.41 4.46 4.55
C PHE A 47 3.23 2.96 4.27
N CYS A 48 2.08 2.61 3.70
CA CYS A 48 1.72 1.26 3.28
C CYS A 48 1.02 1.29 1.93
N LEU A 49 1.22 0.27 1.10
CA LEU A 49 0.35 -0.01 -0.03
C LEU A 49 -0.57 -1.18 0.33
N ILE A 50 -1.84 -1.08 -0.05
CA ILE A 50 -2.85 -2.11 0.17
C ILE A 50 -3.34 -2.59 -1.19
N ALA A 51 -3.06 -3.86 -1.50
CA ALA A 51 -3.56 -4.57 -2.66
C ALA A 51 -4.78 -5.40 -2.29
N THR A 52 -5.83 -5.32 -3.11
CA THR A 52 -7.08 -6.04 -2.95
C THR A 52 -7.55 -6.54 -4.32
N ALA A 53 -8.40 -7.56 -4.34
CA ALA A 53 -9.08 -7.99 -5.55
C ALA A 53 -10.57 -8.21 -5.28
N ALA A 54 -11.42 -7.86 -6.24
CA ALA A 54 -12.84 -8.22 -6.22
C ALA A 54 -13.03 -9.72 -6.46
N ALA A 55 -14.26 -10.21 -6.27
CA ALA A 55 -14.60 -11.61 -6.53
C ALA A 55 -14.41 -12.04 -8.00
N ASP A 56 -14.45 -11.09 -8.95
CA ASP A 56 -14.22 -11.34 -10.38
C ASP A 56 -12.73 -11.29 -10.78
N GLY A 57 -11.83 -11.05 -9.82
CA GLY A 57 -10.39 -10.94 -10.05
C GLY A 57 -9.90 -9.53 -10.43
N THR A 58 -10.77 -8.53 -10.52
CA THR A 58 -10.36 -7.13 -10.72
C THR A 58 -9.53 -6.66 -9.52
N CYS A 59 -8.38 -6.05 -9.76
CA CYS A 59 -7.44 -5.65 -8.71
C CYS A 59 -7.39 -4.14 -8.50
N ASP A 60 -7.24 -3.74 -7.24
CA ASP A 60 -6.95 -2.36 -6.84
C ASP A 60 -5.74 -2.31 -5.91
N VAL A 61 -4.91 -1.28 -6.07
CA VAL A 61 -3.83 -0.94 -5.13
C VAL A 61 -4.01 0.49 -4.68
N SER A 62 -4.07 0.70 -3.36
CA SER A 62 -4.20 2.04 -2.78
C SER A 62 -3.05 2.35 -1.82
N PRO A 63 -2.46 3.56 -1.89
CA PRO A 63 -1.54 4.03 -0.87
C PRO A 63 -2.29 4.48 0.38
N LYS A 64 -1.73 4.18 1.54
CA LYS A 64 -2.14 4.70 2.84
C LYS A 64 -0.92 5.33 3.52
N GLY A 65 -1.08 6.56 3.99
CA GLY A 65 -0.04 7.30 4.69
C GLY A 65 -0.62 8.07 5.87
N ASP A 66 0.15 8.13 6.95
CA ASP A 66 -0.20 8.77 8.23
C ASP A 66 1.10 8.87 9.07
N PRO A 67 1.13 9.41 10.31
CA PRO A 67 2.33 9.33 11.15
C PRO A 67 2.82 7.88 11.29
N ALA A 68 4.13 7.73 11.48
CA ALA A 68 4.72 6.42 11.72
C ALA A 68 4.02 5.71 12.88
N GLY A 69 3.69 4.42 12.69
CA GLY A 69 2.97 3.62 13.69
C GLY A 69 1.45 3.71 13.60
N PHE A 70 0.89 4.25 12.51
CA PHE A 70 -0.56 4.31 12.30
C PHE A 70 -1.25 2.95 12.18
N THR A 71 -0.50 1.91 11.81
CA THR A 71 -0.99 0.52 11.88
C THR A 71 -0.81 0.02 13.30
N LEU A 72 -1.92 -0.30 13.97
CA LEU A 72 -1.92 -0.92 15.27
C LEU A 72 -1.73 -2.43 15.15
N ALA A 73 -0.79 -3.00 15.90
CA ALA A 73 -0.66 -4.44 16.06
C ALA A 73 -1.46 -4.89 17.28
N LEU A 74 -2.69 -5.35 17.05
CA LEU A 74 -3.65 -5.69 18.11
C LEU A 74 -3.24 -6.94 18.88
N ASP A 75 -2.68 -7.93 18.19
CA ASP A 75 -2.09 -9.15 18.75
C ASP A 75 -1.02 -9.69 17.77
N ASP A 76 -0.54 -10.92 17.95
CA ASP A 76 0.50 -11.51 17.08
C ASP A 76 0.01 -11.83 15.67
N ARG A 77 -1.31 -11.86 15.44
CA ARG A 77 -1.94 -12.28 14.19
C ARG A 77 -2.93 -11.27 13.64
N THR A 78 -3.14 -10.15 14.31
CA THR A 78 -4.14 -9.16 13.92
C THR A 78 -3.55 -7.77 13.94
N ILE A 79 -3.72 -7.04 12.84
CA ILE A 79 -3.39 -5.61 12.74
C ILE A 79 -4.63 -4.80 12.36
N ALA A 80 -4.62 -3.50 12.64
CA ALA A 80 -5.68 -2.60 12.26
C ALA A 80 -5.11 -1.31 11.65
N ILE A 81 -5.69 -0.89 10.53
CA ILE A 81 -5.26 0.24 9.72
C ILE A 81 -6.41 1.26 9.67
N PRO A 82 -6.23 2.50 10.15
CA PRO A 82 -7.27 3.52 10.07
C PRO A 82 -7.51 3.99 8.64
N ASP A 83 -8.76 4.33 8.32
CA ASP A 83 -9.06 5.09 7.11
C ASP A 83 -9.01 6.60 7.38
N ARG A 84 -8.48 7.35 6.40
CA ARG A 84 -8.33 8.80 6.45
C ARG A 84 -9.11 9.45 5.32
N PRO A 85 -9.57 10.71 5.49
CA PRO A 85 -10.23 11.45 4.41
C PRO A 85 -9.41 11.44 3.12
N GLY A 86 -10.09 11.20 2.01
CA GLY A 86 -9.48 11.15 0.68
C GLY A 86 -10.51 11.46 -0.40
N ASN A 87 -10.31 10.92 -1.61
CA ASN A 87 -11.19 11.14 -2.76
C ASN A 87 -12.52 10.38 -2.70
N ARG A 88 -12.78 9.61 -1.63
CA ARG A 88 -13.98 8.77 -1.43
C ARG A 88 -14.18 7.67 -2.48
N ARG A 89 -13.17 7.37 -3.31
CA ARG A 89 -13.16 6.12 -4.10
C ARG A 89 -12.88 4.97 -3.14
N VAL A 90 -13.93 4.24 -2.80
CA VAL A 90 -13.91 3.12 -1.85
C VAL A 90 -13.67 1.78 -2.53
N ASP A 91 -13.00 1.77 -3.69
CA ASP A 91 -12.86 0.60 -4.58
C ASP A 91 -12.25 -0.60 -3.84
N GLY A 92 -11.11 -0.42 -3.18
CA GLY A 92 -10.50 -1.48 -2.36
C GLY A 92 -11.35 -1.96 -1.18
N PHE A 93 -12.18 -1.10 -0.60
CA PHE A 93 -13.12 -1.51 0.46
C PHE A 93 -14.30 -2.31 -0.08
N ARG A 94 -14.79 -1.97 -1.28
CA ARG A 94 -15.80 -2.79 -1.98
C ARG A 94 -15.24 -4.17 -2.31
N ASN A 95 -13.96 -4.24 -2.72
CA ASN A 95 -13.27 -5.50 -2.94
C ASN A 95 -13.26 -6.34 -1.67
N VAL A 96 -12.81 -5.78 -0.53
CA VAL A 96 -12.77 -6.46 0.78
C VAL A 96 -14.13 -7.04 1.19
N LEU A 97 -15.24 -6.32 0.93
CA LEU A 97 -16.58 -6.81 1.24
C LEU A 97 -16.99 -8.04 0.39
N SER A 98 -16.44 -8.17 -0.82
CA SER A 98 -16.72 -9.30 -1.73
C SER A 98 -15.69 -10.42 -1.67
N ASN A 99 -14.44 -10.08 -1.30
CA ASN A 99 -13.29 -10.96 -1.25
C ASN A 99 -12.34 -10.41 -0.16
N PRO A 100 -12.18 -11.11 0.97
CA PRO A 100 -11.43 -10.59 2.11
C PRO A 100 -9.91 -10.63 1.91
N HIS A 101 -9.39 -11.23 0.84
CA HIS A 101 -7.94 -11.38 0.67
C HIS A 101 -7.25 -10.04 0.38
N VAL A 102 -6.20 -9.75 1.16
CA VAL A 102 -5.40 -8.52 1.02
C VAL A 102 -3.91 -8.81 1.04
N GLY A 103 -3.15 -8.01 0.30
CA GLY A 103 -1.70 -7.94 0.38
C GLY A 103 -1.23 -6.55 0.79
N LEU A 104 -0.31 -6.49 1.73
CA LEU A 104 0.22 -5.24 2.29
C LEU A 104 1.72 -5.19 2.12
N ILE A 105 2.25 -4.00 1.83
CA ILE A 105 3.68 -3.74 1.85
C ILE A 105 3.95 -2.41 2.56
N TYR A 106 4.78 -2.48 3.60
CA TYR A 106 5.15 -1.37 4.46
C TYR A 106 6.55 -0.85 4.14
N PHE A 107 6.70 0.47 4.19
CA PHE A 107 7.93 1.18 3.86
C PHE A 107 8.38 2.04 5.03
N ILE A 108 9.70 2.05 5.24
CA ILE A 108 10.37 3.05 6.07
C ILE A 108 11.20 3.91 5.09
N PRO A 109 10.88 5.19 4.87
CA PRO A 109 11.63 6.05 3.96
C PRO A 109 13.13 6.01 4.27
N GLY A 110 13.95 5.82 3.23
CA GLY A 110 15.41 5.64 3.37
C GLY A 110 15.88 4.19 3.54
N ARG A 111 15.02 3.25 3.96
CA ARG A 111 15.38 1.82 4.02
C ARG A 111 15.13 1.10 2.70
N GLY A 112 16.08 0.28 2.30
CA GLY A 112 15.99 -0.48 1.06
C GLY A 112 15.11 -1.73 1.16
N ASP A 113 14.85 -2.26 2.34
CA ASP A 113 14.01 -3.42 2.57
C ASP A 113 12.56 -3.03 2.92
N THR A 114 11.63 -3.99 2.83
CA THR A 114 10.21 -3.79 3.17
C THR A 114 9.68 -4.93 4.03
N LEU A 115 8.59 -4.67 4.75
CA LEU A 115 7.80 -5.71 5.40
C LEU A 115 6.55 -5.99 4.57
N ARG A 116 6.30 -7.26 4.25
CA ARG A 116 5.07 -7.70 3.59
C ARG A 116 4.21 -8.47 4.56
N ILE A 117 2.90 -8.23 4.48
CA ILE A 117 1.87 -8.93 5.25
C ILE A 117 0.75 -9.29 4.28
N ASN A 118 0.40 -10.56 4.18
CA ASN A 118 -0.80 -11.00 3.47
C ASN A 118 -1.78 -11.63 4.46
N GLY A 119 -3.06 -11.52 4.15
CA GLY A 119 -4.08 -11.99 5.09
C GLY A 119 -5.51 -11.76 4.62
N ARG A 120 -6.41 -11.75 5.61
CA ARG A 120 -7.85 -11.58 5.43
C ARG A 120 -8.32 -10.33 6.15
N ALA A 121 -8.89 -9.40 5.40
CA ALA A 121 -9.36 -8.14 5.91
C ALA A 121 -10.88 -8.11 6.13
N ARG A 122 -11.29 -7.27 7.08
CA ARG A 122 -12.67 -6.84 7.27
C ARG A 122 -12.71 -5.35 7.60
N LEU A 123 -13.85 -4.73 7.30
CA LEU A 123 -14.11 -3.34 7.66
C LEU A 123 -14.83 -3.29 9.00
N VAL A 124 -14.35 -2.45 9.90
CA VAL A 124 -15.00 -2.17 11.18
C VAL A 124 -15.28 -0.68 11.28
N ARG A 125 -16.43 -0.31 11.85
CA ARG A 125 -16.82 1.08 12.08
C ARG A 125 -16.58 1.56 13.51
N ASP A 126 -16.33 0.62 14.42
CA ASP A 126 -16.09 0.88 15.83
C ASP A 126 -15.43 -0.33 16.51
N ALA A 127 -14.55 -0.09 17.47
CA ALA A 127 -13.89 -1.09 18.32
C ALA A 127 -13.13 -0.39 19.46
N PRO A 128 -12.75 -1.11 20.55
CA PRO A 128 -12.04 -0.51 21.69
C PRO A 128 -10.73 0.21 21.35
N PHE A 129 -10.05 -0.18 20.25
CA PHE A 129 -8.77 0.39 19.82
C PHE A 129 -8.90 1.65 18.95
N PHE A 130 -10.11 2.11 18.60
CA PHE A 130 -10.27 3.27 17.69
C PHE A 130 -9.72 4.57 18.27
N ASP A 131 -9.73 4.71 19.60
CA ASP A 131 -9.27 5.94 20.25
C ASP A 131 -7.74 6.05 20.20
N GLU A 132 -7.03 4.92 20.07
CA GLU A 132 -5.58 4.88 19.79
C GLU A 132 -5.25 5.35 18.37
N MET A 133 -6.23 5.35 17.45
CA MET A 133 -6.06 5.79 16.05
C MET A 133 -6.35 7.27 15.83
N VAL A 134 -6.59 8.05 16.89
CA VAL A 134 -6.88 9.48 16.80
C VAL A 134 -5.62 10.25 16.43
N VAL A 135 -5.67 11.01 15.33
CA VAL A 135 -4.59 11.91 14.92
C VAL A 135 -5.16 13.32 14.82
N LYS A 136 -4.48 14.29 15.44
CA LYS A 136 -4.93 15.71 15.48
C LYS A 136 -6.39 15.87 15.94
N GLY A 137 -6.82 15.06 16.91
CA GLY A 137 -8.20 15.08 17.43
C GLY A 137 -9.25 14.48 16.48
N LYS A 138 -8.84 13.84 15.39
CA LYS A 138 -9.72 13.21 14.41
C LYS A 138 -9.68 11.70 14.55
N ARG A 139 -10.78 11.13 15.03
CA ARG A 139 -11.01 9.69 15.10
C ARG A 139 -11.40 9.17 13.70
N PRO A 140 -10.85 8.04 13.22
CA PRO A 140 -11.25 7.48 11.93
C PRO A 140 -12.72 7.04 11.96
N ALA A 141 -13.40 7.16 10.82
CA ALA A 141 -14.79 6.70 10.66
C ALA A 141 -14.91 5.18 10.49
N LEU A 142 -13.83 4.54 10.02
CA LEU A 142 -13.70 3.10 9.89
C LEU A 142 -12.23 2.69 9.96
N ALA A 143 -11.99 1.42 10.21
CA ALA A 143 -10.67 0.80 10.12
C ALA A 143 -10.74 -0.52 9.33
N LEU A 144 -9.64 -0.85 8.68
CA LEU A 144 -9.40 -2.16 8.07
C LEU A 144 -8.69 -3.04 9.10
N VAL A 145 -9.34 -4.10 9.57
CA VAL A 145 -8.72 -5.10 10.44
C VAL A 145 -8.26 -6.27 9.58
N VAL A 146 -7.01 -6.69 9.74
CA VAL A 146 -6.41 -7.76 8.94
C VAL A 146 -5.92 -8.87 9.87
N GLU A 147 -6.45 -10.07 9.67
CA GLU A 147 -5.90 -11.32 10.19
C GLU A 147 -4.76 -11.77 9.28
N ILE A 148 -3.61 -12.02 9.86
CA ILE A 148 -2.35 -12.33 9.17
C ILE A 148 -2.31 -13.82 8.80
N ASP A 149 -2.18 -14.09 7.51
CA ASP A 149 -1.85 -15.42 6.98
C ASP A 149 -0.32 -15.58 6.88
N GLU A 150 0.38 -14.55 6.43
CA GLU A 150 1.84 -14.53 6.34
C GLU A 150 2.45 -13.14 6.53
N VAL A 151 3.63 -13.10 7.16
CA VAL A 151 4.49 -11.93 7.31
C VAL A 151 5.95 -12.27 7.00
N PHE A 152 6.62 -11.42 6.24
CA PHE A 152 8.05 -11.57 5.94
C PHE A 152 8.73 -10.28 5.46
N HIS A 153 10.04 -10.20 5.66
CA HIS A 153 10.86 -9.14 5.07
C HIS A 153 11.20 -9.42 3.61
N HIS A 154 11.16 -8.38 2.79
CA HIS A 154 11.51 -8.43 1.38
C HIS A 154 12.82 -7.67 1.12
N CYS A 155 13.71 -8.28 0.32
CA CYS A 155 15.07 -7.80 0.10
C CYS A 155 15.16 -6.46 -0.66
N SER A 156 16.31 -5.81 -0.54
CA SER A 156 16.52 -4.44 -1.03
C SER A 156 16.91 -4.28 -2.48
N LYS A 157 17.03 -5.37 -3.25
CA LYS A 157 17.55 -5.33 -4.63
C LYS A 157 16.77 -4.35 -5.54
N ALA A 158 15.44 -4.29 -5.43
CA ALA A 158 14.62 -3.39 -6.23
C ALA A 158 14.89 -1.91 -5.90
N PHE A 159 15.05 -1.59 -4.61
CA PHE A 159 15.33 -0.23 -4.13
C PHE A 159 16.73 0.24 -4.50
N LEU A 160 17.72 -0.65 -4.37
CA LEU A 160 19.10 -0.37 -4.76
C LEU A 160 19.22 -0.12 -6.27
N ARG A 161 18.57 -0.95 -7.09
CA ARG A 161 18.62 -0.82 -8.56
C ARG A 161 17.95 0.46 -9.06
N SER A 162 16.85 0.86 -8.43
CA SER A 162 16.10 2.07 -8.79
C SER A 162 16.66 3.35 -8.17
N ALA A 163 17.64 3.25 -7.26
CA ALA A 163 18.11 4.37 -6.45
C ALA A 163 16.96 5.08 -5.70
N LEU A 164 15.91 4.35 -5.31
CA LEU A 164 14.64 4.95 -4.85
C LEU A 164 14.81 5.98 -3.74
N TRP A 165 15.75 5.77 -2.82
CA TRP A 165 16.01 6.64 -1.67
C TRP A 165 17.27 7.51 -1.81
N LYS A 166 17.76 7.71 -3.04
CA LYS A 166 18.84 8.66 -3.33
C LYS A 166 18.20 9.95 -3.83
N SER A 167 17.93 10.88 -2.91
CA SER A 167 17.22 12.12 -3.25
C SER A 167 17.92 12.96 -4.31
N GLU A 168 19.25 12.81 -4.44
CA GLU A 168 20.05 13.43 -5.50
C GLU A 168 19.72 12.93 -6.91
N THR A 169 19.02 11.80 -7.06
CA THR A 169 18.59 11.26 -8.36
C THR A 169 17.11 11.52 -8.65
N TRP A 170 16.41 12.28 -7.82
CA TRP A 170 14.97 12.53 -7.99
C TRP A 170 14.70 13.67 -8.98
N GLU A 171 13.81 13.41 -9.93
CA GLU A 171 13.31 14.39 -10.90
C GLU A 171 11.77 14.50 -10.78
N PRO A 172 11.24 15.19 -9.75
CA PRO A 172 9.80 15.23 -9.48
C PRO A 172 8.97 15.85 -10.62
N ASP A 173 9.60 16.68 -11.46
CA ASP A 173 8.97 17.35 -12.60
C ASP A 173 9.23 16.63 -13.94
N ALA A 174 9.72 15.39 -13.92
CA ALA A 174 9.97 14.59 -15.14
C ALA A 174 8.67 14.28 -15.93
N VAL A 175 7.50 14.46 -15.32
CA VAL A 175 6.18 14.31 -15.92
C VAL A 175 5.29 15.50 -15.58
N ALA A 176 4.15 15.62 -16.26
CA ALA A 176 3.18 16.69 -16.03
C ALA A 176 2.76 16.77 -14.54
N SER A 177 2.62 17.98 -14.03
CA SER A 177 2.18 18.23 -12.65
C SER A 177 0.76 17.71 -12.41
N ARG A 178 0.40 17.53 -11.13
CA ARG A 178 -0.94 17.06 -10.78
C ARG A 178 -2.06 17.98 -11.31
N ALA A 179 -1.83 19.29 -11.35
CA ALA A 179 -2.76 20.26 -11.91
C ALA A 179 -2.91 20.10 -13.44
N GLN A 180 -1.81 19.89 -14.16
CA GLN A 180 -1.84 19.61 -15.59
C GLN A 180 -2.57 18.30 -15.90
N ILE A 181 -2.27 17.23 -15.17
CA ILE A 181 -2.97 15.94 -15.32
C ILE A 181 -4.47 16.12 -15.11
N ALA A 182 -4.88 16.81 -14.04
CA ALA A 182 -6.29 17.08 -13.76
C ALA A 182 -6.93 17.88 -14.91
N LYS A 183 -6.27 18.92 -15.42
CA LYS A 183 -6.76 19.74 -16.54
C LYS A 183 -7.04 18.90 -17.77
N PHE A 184 -6.18 17.94 -18.11
CA PHE A 184 -6.34 17.17 -19.35
C PHE A 184 -7.25 15.95 -19.22
N LEU A 185 -7.37 15.35 -18.03
CA LEU A 185 -8.04 14.05 -17.89
C LEU A 185 -9.31 14.07 -17.03
N GLU A 186 -9.49 15.04 -16.13
CA GLU A 186 -10.51 14.94 -15.07
C GLU A 186 -11.38 16.19 -14.93
N ARG A 187 -10.77 17.36 -15.12
CA ARG A 187 -11.35 18.69 -14.91
C ARG A 187 -11.03 19.61 -16.10
N PRO A 188 -11.44 19.27 -17.33
CA PRO A 188 -11.10 20.02 -18.54
C PRO A 188 -11.71 21.42 -18.59
N GLU A 189 -12.81 21.67 -17.88
CA GLU A 189 -13.46 22.98 -17.85
C GLU A 189 -12.78 23.98 -16.91
N ASP A 190 -12.08 23.50 -15.87
CA ASP A 190 -11.43 24.39 -14.89
C ASP A 190 -10.14 25.00 -15.46
N SER A 191 -9.79 26.22 -15.04
CA SER A 191 -8.53 26.82 -15.50
C SER A 191 -7.32 26.15 -14.84
N LEU A 192 -6.17 26.12 -15.54
CA LEU A 192 -4.94 25.55 -14.97
C LEU A 192 -4.52 26.29 -13.68
N ALA A 193 -4.65 27.62 -13.64
CA ALA A 193 -4.32 28.42 -12.47
C ALA A 193 -5.17 28.09 -11.23
N GLU A 194 -6.46 27.76 -11.42
CA GLU A 194 -7.32 27.30 -10.33
C GLU A 194 -6.90 25.92 -9.82
N LEU A 195 -6.52 25.02 -10.74
CA LEU A 195 -6.06 23.67 -10.39
C LEU A 195 -4.71 23.70 -9.68
N GLU A 196 -3.78 24.57 -10.09
CA GLU A 196 -2.49 24.78 -9.41
C GLU A 196 -2.70 25.31 -7.99
N ARG A 197 -3.64 26.24 -7.80
CA ARG A 197 -4.02 26.71 -6.45
C ARG A 197 -4.61 25.58 -5.62
N TYR A 198 -5.51 24.78 -6.22
CA TYR A 198 -6.18 23.68 -5.53
C TYR A 198 -5.20 22.57 -5.08
N TYR A 199 -4.30 22.13 -5.96
CA TYR A 199 -3.30 21.09 -5.67
C TYR A 199 -2.01 21.64 -5.05
N GLY A 200 -1.96 22.95 -4.77
CA GLY A 200 -0.82 23.60 -4.13
C GLY A 200 -0.71 23.32 -2.62
N PRO A 201 0.09 24.13 -1.89
CA PRO A 201 0.40 23.88 -0.47
C PRO A 201 -0.83 23.74 0.45
N SER A 202 -1.94 24.40 0.13
CA SER A 202 -3.19 24.30 0.91
C SER A 202 -3.85 22.92 0.83
N TYR A 203 -3.50 22.08 -0.14
CA TYR A 203 -4.05 20.73 -0.26
C TYR A 203 -3.81 19.89 1.00
N ALA A 204 -2.66 20.10 1.66
CA ALA A 204 -2.31 19.44 2.92
C ALA A 204 -3.21 19.82 4.11
N ASN A 205 -4.00 20.89 4.01
CA ASN A 205 -4.91 21.30 5.09
C ASN A 205 -6.09 20.34 5.26
N GLY A 206 -6.41 19.53 4.25
CA GLY A 206 -7.54 18.59 4.25
C GLY A 206 -7.21 17.15 4.65
N LEU A 207 -6.03 16.90 5.24
CA LEU A 207 -5.58 15.54 5.55
C LEU A 207 -6.37 14.84 6.68
N TYR A 208 -7.01 15.60 7.58
CA TYR A 208 -7.66 15.09 8.80
C TYR A 208 -9.01 15.76 9.11
#